data_AF-U4KE94-F1
#
_entry.id   AF-U4KE94-F1
#
_cell.length_a   1.000
_cell.length_b   1.000
_cell.length_c   1.000
_cell.angle_alpha   90.00
_cell.angle_beta   90.00
_cell.angle_gamma   90.00
#
_symmetry.space_group_name_H-M   'P 1'
#
loop_
_entity.id
_entity.type
_entity.pdbx_description
1 polymer ?
#
loop_
_entity_poly.entity_id
_entity_poly.type
_entity_poly.pdbx_seq_one_letter_code
_entity_poly.pdbx_strand_id
1 'polypeptide(L)'
;MKKSIVLIPLAGVLLVGCKVEVEPNGQSSQEGGGSTHVTSGASYLDDFGPVVNLKGYDEKTIELENKTREITYVASAVLGQMAIASGLNESGIKVKLEDAITNSAGNYTFSGMGSVNVSTITKNGENGLSMRGTSGKLFNVNLPPAFIIESGSWTKLFSYSKSDTGFLYEFVMVGSKLKYAKYEHGDIHYSFEKKAGNWIYTSKKGSETYVVNHDENSQRVTMSKNGKQTLTGNYNISDDTVSVN
;
A
#
# COMPACT_ATOMS: atom_id res chain seq x y z
N MET A 1 -33.84 -22.39 -50.30
CA MET A 1 -33.62 -22.97 -48.96
C MET A 1 -32.48 -22.20 -48.29
N LYS A 2 -32.80 -21.29 -47.35
CA LYS A 2 -31.79 -20.51 -46.61
C LYS A 2 -31.57 -21.18 -45.25
N LYS A 3 -30.34 -21.57 -44.94
CA LYS A 3 -29.93 -22.05 -43.61
C LYS A 3 -29.66 -20.83 -42.73
N SER A 4 -30.43 -20.68 -41.66
CA SER A 4 -30.14 -19.71 -40.60
C SER A 4 -29.24 -20.39 -39.56
N ILE A 5 -28.06 -19.81 -39.32
CA ILE A 5 -27.21 -20.16 -38.18
C ILE A 5 -27.60 -19.21 -37.05
N VAL A 6 -28.11 -19.79 -35.96
CA VAL A 6 -28.34 -19.10 -34.69
C VAL A 6 -27.03 -19.19 -33.91
N LEU A 7 -26.37 -18.06 -33.69
CA LEU A 7 -25.22 -17.98 -32.79
C LEU A 7 -25.75 -17.62 -31.39
N ILE A 8 -25.60 -18.56 -30.46
CA ILE A 8 -25.95 -18.40 -29.05
C ILE A 8 -24.80 -17.64 -28.37
N PRO A 9 -25.02 -16.47 -27.73
CA PRO A 9 -24.01 -15.89 -26.87
C PRO A 9 -23.88 -16.74 -25.61
N LEU A 10 -22.66 -17.23 -25.37
CA LEU A 10 -22.25 -17.96 -24.19
C LEU A 10 -22.44 -17.06 -22.95
N ALA A 11 -23.36 -17.45 -22.07
CA ALA A 11 -23.44 -16.89 -20.74
C ALA A 11 -22.38 -17.53 -19.83
N GLY A 12 -21.68 -16.69 -19.05
CA GLY A 12 -21.16 -17.08 -17.74
C GLY A 12 -19.71 -17.54 -17.67
N VAL A 13 -18.80 -16.59 -17.37
CA VAL A 13 -17.80 -16.79 -16.32
C VAL A 13 -17.86 -15.55 -15.43
N LEU A 14 -18.47 -15.71 -14.24
CA LEU A 14 -18.38 -14.73 -13.16
C LEU A 14 -16.92 -14.68 -12.69
N LEU A 15 -16.20 -13.64 -13.09
CA LEU A 15 -15.06 -13.14 -12.34
C LEU A 15 -15.61 -12.40 -11.12
N VAL A 16 -15.40 -12.94 -9.93
CA VAL A 16 -15.56 -12.20 -8.68
C VAL A 16 -14.40 -11.21 -8.60
N GLY A 17 -14.53 -10.12 -9.35
CA GLY A 17 -13.76 -8.89 -9.16
C GLY A 17 -14.53 -7.98 -8.22
N CYS A 18 -13.85 -7.35 -7.27
CA CYS A 18 -14.40 -6.25 -6.50
C CYS A 18 -15.02 -5.22 -7.48
N LYS A 19 -16.35 -5.13 -7.49
CA LYS A 19 -17.07 -4.01 -8.08
C LYS A 19 -16.77 -2.79 -7.21
N VAL A 20 -15.93 -1.89 -7.73
CA VAL A 20 -16.08 -0.48 -7.42
C VAL A 20 -17.09 0.04 -8.44
N GLU A 21 -18.35 0.14 -8.03
CA GLU A 21 -19.34 0.92 -8.78
C GLU A 21 -19.01 2.40 -8.55
N VAL A 22 -18.39 3.02 -9.55
CA VAL A 22 -18.31 4.48 -9.64
C VAL A 22 -19.54 4.93 -10.41
N GLU A 23 -20.53 5.49 -9.72
CA GLU A 23 -21.54 6.32 -10.38
C GLU A 23 -20.97 7.73 -10.59
N PRO A 24 -20.96 8.27 -11.83
CA PRO A 24 -20.69 9.66 -12.07
C PRO A 24 -22.00 10.48 -12.09
N ASN A 25 -21.95 11.69 -11.50
CA ASN A 25 -22.95 12.78 -11.45
C ASN A 25 -23.83 12.77 -10.19
N GLY A 26 -24.09 13.88 -9.48
CA GLY A 26 -23.75 15.29 -9.65
C GLY A 26 -24.48 16.13 -8.58
N GLN A 27 -23.81 17.17 -8.09
CA GLN A 27 -24.23 18.40 -7.38
C GLN A 27 -25.62 18.51 -6.71
N SER A 28 -25.64 19.05 -5.47
CA SER A 28 -26.17 20.42 -5.19
C SER A 28 -25.91 20.92 -3.75
N SER A 29 -25.37 22.16 -3.64
CA SER A 29 -25.60 23.23 -2.63
C SER A 29 -25.56 22.89 -1.12
N GLN A 30 -24.90 23.62 -0.22
CA GLN A 30 -24.72 25.07 -0.12
C GLN A 30 -23.71 25.40 1.00
N GLU A 31 -22.94 26.48 0.80
CA GLU A 31 -22.33 27.39 1.80
C GLU A 31 -21.58 26.83 3.03
N GLY A 32 -20.26 26.98 2.96
CA GLY A 32 -19.31 26.81 4.07
C GLY A 32 -18.04 26.16 3.53
N GLY A 33 -16.95 26.93 3.43
CA GLY A 33 -15.65 26.39 3.02
C GLY A 33 -15.17 25.34 4.01
N GLY A 34 -15.50 24.08 3.74
CA GLY A 34 -15.18 22.93 4.58
C GLY A 34 -14.78 21.77 3.68
N SER A 35 -13.55 21.31 3.86
CA SER A 35 -13.04 20.10 3.23
C SER A 35 -13.91 18.91 3.57
N THR A 36 -14.48 18.26 2.56
CA THR A 36 -15.20 17.00 2.74
C THR A 36 -14.21 15.85 2.51
N HIS A 37 -13.72 15.24 3.59
CA HIS A 37 -13.00 13.95 3.50
C HIS A 37 -13.94 12.89 2.95
N VAL A 38 -13.50 12.10 1.97
CA VAL A 38 -14.26 10.93 1.52
C VAL A 38 -13.65 9.71 2.19
N THR A 39 -14.44 8.93 2.91
CA THR A 39 -13.96 7.72 3.56
C THR A 39 -13.44 6.73 2.52
N SER A 40 -12.14 6.41 2.53
CA SER A 40 -11.60 5.38 1.63
C SER A 40 -12.08 3.99 2.08
N GLY A 41 -12.78 3.25 1.21
CA GLY A 41 -13.34 1.93 1.50
C GLY A 41 -12.32 0.77 1.55
N ALA A 42 -11.04 1.08 1.76
CA ALA A 42 -9.96 0.10 1.71
C ALA A 42 -9.82 -0.63 3.07
N SER A 43 -10.48 -1.79 3.18
CA SER A 43 -10.54 -2.62 4.40
C SER A 43 -9.18 -3.09 4.97
N TYR A 44 -8.08 -2.91 4.23
CA TYR A 44 -6.73 -3.30 4.65
C TYR A 44 -5.97 -2.19 5.38
N LEU A 45 -6.43 -0.93 5.31
CA LEU A 45 -5.69 0.21 5.89
C LEU A 45 -5.69 0.22 7.42
N ASP A 46 -6.73 -0.32 8.04
CA ASP A 46 -6.88 -0.34 9.51
C ASP A 46 -5.80 -1.20 10.20
N ASP A 47 -5.22 -2.17 9.49
CA ASP A 47 -4.13 -3.00 10.02
C ASP A 47 -2.79 -2.27 10.11
N PHE A 48 -2.68 -1.10 9.48
CA PHE A 48 -1.46 -0.31 9.42
C PHE A 48 -1.37 0.78 10.47
N GLY A 49 -2.37 0.91 11.33
CA GLY A 49 -2.35 1.86 12.45
C GLY A 49 -3.31 3.03 12.24
N PRO A 50 -3.65 3.75 13.33
CA PRO A 50 -4.78 4.66 13.32
C PRO A 50 -4.54 5.93 12.49
N VAL A 51 -3.28 6.34 12.32
CA VAL A 51 -2.92 7.56 11.57
C VAL A 51 -3.01 7.42 10.05
N VAL A 52 -3.49 6.27 9.56
CA VAL A 52 -3.75 6.00 8.14
C VAL A 52 -5.18 6.39 7.75
N ASN A 53 -6.10 6.45 8.71
CA ASN A 53 -7.51 6.80 8.49
C ASN A 53 -7.94 7.86 9.50
N LEU A 54 -7.45 9.08 9.31
CA LEU A 54 -7.75 10.20 10.18
C LEU A 54 -9.04 10.90 9.73
N LYS A 55 -9.76 11.47 10.69
CA LYS A 55 -11.02 12.20 10.46
C LYS A 55 -10.86 13.73 10.54
N GLY A 56 -9.66 14.23 10.86
CA GLY A 56 -9.39 15.66 11.07
C GLY A 56 -9.16 16.44 9.76
N TYR A 57 -9.62 17.69 9.72
CA TYR A 57 -9.80 18.48 8.48
C TYR A 57 -8.76 19.58 8.24
N ASP A 58 -7.70 19.67 9.04
CA ASP A 58 -6.63 20.65 8.81
C ASP A 58 -5.57 20.13 7.81
N GLU A 59 -4.91 21.05 7.11
CA GLU A 59 -3.96 20.73 6.04
C GLU A 59 -2.81 19.82 6.51
N LYS A 60 -2.37 19.95 7.77
CA LYS A 60 -1.27 19.15 8.31
C LYS A 60 -1.72 17.72 8.62
N THR A 61 -2.93 17.55 9.13
CA THR A 61 -3.54 16.23 9.33
C THR A 61 -3.76 15.52 7.99
N ILE A 62 -4.24 16.23 6.97
CA ILE A 62 -4.39 15.70 5.60
C ILE A 62 -3.05 15.29 5.00
N GLU A 63 -2.00 16.12 5.14
CA GLU A 63 -0.67 15.76 4.66
C GLU A 63 -0.18 14.47 5.33
N LEU A 64 -0.32 14.38 6.66
CA LEU A 64 0.10 13.22 7.43
C LEU A 64 -0.62 11.95 6.97
N GLU A 65 -1.96 11.98 6.89
CA GLU A 65 -2.78 10.86 6.44
C GLU A 65 -2.41 10.43 5.02
N ASN A 66 -2.25 11.38 4.09
CA ASN A 66 -1.87 11.05 2.72
C ASN A 66 -0.52 10.35 2.64
N LYS A 67 0.47 10.79 3.43
CA LYS A 67 1.80 10.15 3.45
C LYS A 67 1.72 8.73 3.98
N THR A 68 0.96 8.48 5.05
CA THR A 68 0.81 7.14 5.60
C THR A 68 0.02 6.24 4.65
N ARG A 69 -1.07 6.72 4.03
CA ARG A 69 -1.86 5.97 3.03
C ARG A 69 -1.08 5.58 1.79
N GLU A 70 -0.24 6.46 1.24
CA GLU A 70 0.63 6.11 0.10
C GLU A 70 1.54 4.92 0.43
N ILE A 71 2.17 4.96 1.61
CA ILE A 71 3.10 3.93 2.08
C ILE A 71 2.39 2.60 2.27
N THR A 72 1.24 2.61 2.95
CA THR A 72 0.49 1.39 3.28
C THR A 72 -0.14 0.78 2.04
N TYR A 73 -0.66 1.60 1.13
CA TYR A 73 -1.15 1.15 -0.16
C TYR A 73 -0.07 0.41 -0.94
N VAL A 74 1.14 0.99 -1.06
CA VAL A 74 2.23 0.32 -1.79
C VAL A 74 2.67 -0.96 -1.08
N ALA A 75 2.80 -0.94 0.25
CA ALA A 75 3.15 -2.12 1.03
C ALA A 75 2.16 -3.28 0.84
N SER A 76 0.86 -3.00 0.86
CA SER A 76 -0.18 -4.02 0.64
C SER A 76 -0.27 -4.46 -0.82
N ALA A 77 -0.32 -3.52 -1.76
CA ALA A 77 -0.66 -3.81 -3.14
C ALA A 77 0.43 -4.61 -3.88
N VAL A 78 1.71 -4.47 -3.50
CA VAL A 78 2.80 -5.20 -4.16
C VAL A 78 2.66 -6.71 -3.95
N LEU A 79 2.38 -7.16 -2.72
CA LEU A 79 2.17 -8.58 -2.45
C LEU A 79 0.93 -9.12 -3.18
N GLY A 80 -0.14 -8.33 -3.21
CA GLY A 80 -1.35 -8.64 -3.98
C GLY A 80 -1.08 -8.79 -5.48
N GLN A 81 -0.29 -7.90 -6.09
CA GLN A 81 0.09 -8.01 -7.51
C GLN A 81 0.94 -9.24 -7.79
N MET A 82 1.88 -9.57 -6.91
CA MET A 82 2.68 -10.80 -7.00
C MET A 82 1.81 -12.06 -6.91
N ALA A 83 0.81 -12.05 -6.02
CA ALA A 83 -0.15 -13.13 -5.89
C ALA A 83 -0.97 -13.29 -7.18
N ILE A 84 -1.52 -12.20 -7.72
CA ILE A 84 -2.27 -12.17 -8.99
C ILE A 84 -1.40 -12.69 -10.15
N ALA A 85 -0.16 -12.20 -10.29
CA ALA A 85 0.78 -12.62 -11.34
C ALA A 85 1.13 -14.12 -11.27
N SER A 86 0.94 -14.73 -10.10
CA SER A 86 1.19 -16.15 -9.85
C SER A 86 -0.09 -17.00 -9.91
N GLY A 87 -1.27 -16.39 -10.07
CA GLY A 87 -2.56 -17.07 -9.97
C GLY A 87 -2.87 -17.59 -8.57
N LEU A 88 -2.33 -16.95 -7.53
CA LEU A 88 -2.44 -17.35 -6.13
C LEU A 88 -3.05 -16.22 -5.28
N ASN A 89 -3.41 -16.53 -4.04
CA ASN A 89 -3.67 -15.52 -3.01
C ASN A 89 -2.38 -15.19 -2.23
N GLU A 90 -2.42 -14.21 -1.34
CA GLU A 90 -1.24 -13.74 -0.59
C GLU A 90 -0.57 -14.84 0.25
N SER A 91 -1.36 -15.70 0.91
CA SER A 91 -0.84 -16.85 1.66
C SER A 91 -0.16 -17.86 0.73
N GLY A 92 -0.76 -18.14 -0.42
CA GLY A 92 -0.25 -19.07 -1.42
C GLY A 92 1.07 -18.61 -2.04
N ILE A 93 1.18 -17.31 -2.37
CA ILE A 93 2.45 -16.78 -2.90
C ILE A 93 3.54 -16.77 -1.82
N LYS A 94 3.23 -16.47 -0.56
CA LYS A 94 4.20 -16.56 0.54
C LYS A 94 4.81 -17.97 0.63
N VAL A 95 3.97 -19.00 0.62
CA VAL A 95 4.43 -20.40 0.64
C VAL A 95 5.32 -20.71 -0.57
N LYS A 96 4.97 -20.21 -1.77
CA LYS A 96 5.80 -20.41 -2.97
C LYS A 96 7.15 -19.70 -2.91
N LEU A 97 7.22 -18.54 -2.27
CA LEU A 97 8.48 -17.82 -2.09
C LEU A 97 9.38 -18.53 -1.05
N GLU A 98 8.79 -19.05 0.03
CA GLU A 98 9.49 -19.90 1.02
C GLU A 98 10.02 -21.21 0.38
N ASP A 99 9.20 -21.82 -0.47
CA ASP A 99 9.57 -23.00 -1.26
C ASP A 99 10.75 -22.70 -2.21
N ALA A 100 10.76 -21.54 -2.86
CA ALA A 100 11.84 -21.12 -3.75
C ALA A 100 13.19 -21.01 -3.04
N ILE A 101 13.21 -20.60 -1.76
CA ILE A 101 14.43 -20.55 -0.95
C ILE A 101 15.00 -21.95 -0.75
N THR A 102 14.13 -22.91 -0.44
CA THR A 102 14.52 -24.29 -0.12
C THR A 102 14.89 -25.09 -1.37
N ASN A 103 14.12 -24.91 -2.46
CA ASN A 103 14.12 -25.82 -3.60
C ASN A 103 14.61 -25.18 -4.92
N SER A 104 14.85 -23.86 -4.97
CA SER A 104 15.23 -23.15 -6.21
C SER A 104 16.36 -22.14 -6.00
N ALA A 105 17.19 -22.35 -4.98
CA ALA A 105 18.29 -21.45 -4.61
C ALA A 105 17.84 -19.98 -4.46
N GLY A 106 16.61 -19.78 -4.00
CA GLY A 106 15.99 -18.47 -3.84
C GLY A 106 15.43 -17.85 -5.11
N ASN A 107 15.52 -18.45 -6.30
CA ASN A 107 15.03 -17.80 -7.51
C ASN A 107 13.54 -18.09 -7.74
N TYR A 108 12.74 -17.05 -7.98
CA TYR A 108 11.33 -17.16 -8.34
C TYR A 108 11.00 -16.22 -9.50
N THR A 109 10.17 -16.68 -10.45
CA THR A 109 9.76 -15.88 -11.61
C THR A 109 8.25 -15.68 -11.62
N PHE A 110 7.85 -14.41 -11.61
CA PHE A 110 6.48 -13.97 -11.74
C PHE A 110 6.14 -13.72 -13.21
N SER A 111 5.07 -14.33 -13.70
CA SER A 111 4.61 -14.09 -15.06
C SER A 111 4.25 -12.62 -15.26
N GLY A 112 4.79 -11.98 -16.29
CA GLY A 112 4.55 -10.57 -16.60
C GLY A 112 5.28 -9.54 -15.71
N MET A 113 5.82 -9.94 -14.55
CA MET A 113 6.59 -9.04 -13.67
C MET A 113 8.10 -9.25 -13.80
N GLY A 114 8.57 -10.49 -13.93
CA GLY A 114 10.01 -10.81 -14.01
C GLY A 114 10.50 -11.71 -12.88
N SER A 115 11.82 -11.82 -12.73
CA SER A 115 12.45 -12.75 -11.79
C SER A 115 13.05 -12.02 -10.58
N VAL A 116 12.89 -12.61 -9.40
CA VAL A 116 13.48 -12.16 -8.15
C VAL A 116 14.36 -13.24 -7.53
N ASN A 117 15.34 -12.79 -6.76
CA ASN A 117 16.00 -13.62 -5.75
C ASN A 117 15.32 -13.36 -4.39
N VAL A 118 14.92 -14.44 -3.74
CA VAL A 118 14.19 -14.49 -2.48
C VAL A 118 15.14 -15.01 -1.40
N SER A 119 15.15 -14.34 -0.26
CA SER A 119 15.86 -14.78 0.93
C SER A 119 15.02 -14.57 2.18
N THR A 120 15.39 -15.22 3.28
CA THR A 120 14.80 -14.91 4.58
C THR A 120 15.40 -13.64 5.15
N ILE A 121 14.62 -12.94 5.97
CA ILE A 121 15.09 -11.83 6.82
C ILE A 121 14.50 -11.98 8.21
N THR A 122 15.15 -11.35 9.20
CA THR A 122 14.60 -11.19 10.55
C THR A 122 14.49 -9.70 10.86
N LYS A 123 13.28 -9.26 11.23
CA LYS A 123 13.00 -7.88 11.66
C LYS A 123 12.17 -7.91 12.92
N ASN A 124 12.61 -7.16 13.93
CA ASN A 124 11.93 -7.08 15.23
C ASN A 124 11.65 -8.44 15.89
N GLY A 125 12.56 -9.42 15.70
CA GLY A 125 12.42 -10.78 16.23
C GLY A 125 11.55 -11.71 15.40
N GLU A 126 10.92 -11.21 14.34
CA GLU A 126 10.03 -11.98 13.48
C GLU A 126 10.69 -12.30 12.14
N ASN A 127 10.37 -13.47 11.58
CA ASN A 127 10.89 -13.92 10.30
C ASN A 127 10.02 -13.43 9.14
N GLY A 128 10.68 -13.01 8.07
CA GLY A 128 10.05 -12.53 6.86
C GLY A 128 10.83 -12.91 5.61
N LEU A 129 10.44 -12.31 4.49
CA LEU A 129 11.06 -12.55 3.18
C LEU A 129 11.60 -11.23 2.62
N SER A 130 12.72 -11.31 1.90
CA SER A 130 13.28 -10.25 1.07
C SER A 130 13.31 -10.74 -0.37
N MET A 131 12.81 -9.94 -1.29
CA MET A 131 12.80 -10.20 -2.72
C MET A 131 13.55 -9.08 -3.43
N ARG A 132 14.61 -9.44 -4.15
CA ARG A 132 15.43 -8.52 -4.93
C ARG A 132 15.28 -8.82 -6.40
N GLY A 133 15.13 -7.80 -7.23
CA GLY A 133 15.20 -7.93 -8.67
C GLY A 133 16.49 -8.67 -9.07
N THR A 134 16.40 -9.55 -10.05
CA THR A 134 17.58 -10.25 -10.54
C THR A 134 18.51 -9.24 -11.23
N SER A 135 19.80 -9.25 -10.87
CA SER A 135 20.79 -8.33 -11.44
C SER A 135 20.73 -8.28 -12.97
N GLY A 136 20.70 -7.07 -13.53
CA GLY A 136 20.64 -6.82 -14.96
C GLY A 136 19.30 -7.13 -15.65
N LYS A 137 18.24 -7.49 -14.90
CA LYS A 137 16.90 -7.74 -15.44
C LYS A 137 15.89 -6.76 -14.85
N LEU A 138 14.99 -6.27 -15.70
CA LEU A 138 13.89 -5.41 -15.28
C LEU A 138 12.86 -6.22 -14.48
N PHE A 139 12.29 -5.59 -13.46
CA PHE A 139 11.14 -6.09 -12.72
C PHE A 139 9.99 -5.08 -12.85
N ASN A 140 8.84 -5.54 -13.33
CA ASN A 140 7.68 -4.69 -13.60
C ASN A 140 6.74 -4.73 -12.39
N VAL A 141 6.44 -3.56 -11.84
CA VAL A 141 5.42 -3.39 -10.80
C VAL A 141 4.38 -2.41 -11.32
N ASN A 142 3.13 -2.86 -11.40
CA ASN A 142 2.00 -2.03 -11.80
C ASN A 142 0.89 -2.16 -10.76
N LEU A 143 0.70 -1.12 -9.95
CA LEU A 143 -0.32 -1.07 -8.90
C LEU A 143 -1.58 -0.35 -9.44
N PRO A 144 -2.77 -0.94 -9.29
CA PRO A 144 -4.01 -0.40 -9.86
C PRO A 144 -4.43 0.91 -9.17
N PRO A 145 -4.95 1.93 -9.89
CA PRO A 145 -5.37 3.18 -9.26
C PRO A 145 -6.36 2.96 -8.10
N ALA A 146 -6.16 3.67 -6.98
CA ALA A 146 -7.03 3.62 -5.80
C ALA A 146 -7.28 5.02 -5.23
N PHE A 147 -8.50 5.30 -4.78
CA PHE A 147 -8.90 6.56 -4.14
C PHE A 147 -8.45 6.56 -2.67
N ILE A 148 -7.20 6.97 -2.44
CA ILE A 148 -6.60 6.98 -1.09
C ILE A 148 -6.05 8.34 -0.68
N ILE A 149 -5.96 9.30 -1.61
CA ILE A 149 -5.37 10.62 -1.33
C ILE A 149 -6.48 11.61 -1.06
N GLU A 150 -6.57 12.11 0.16
CA GLU A 150 -7.49 13.18 0.51
C GLU A 150 -6.96 14.54 0.04
N SER A 151 -7.89 15.43 -0.24
CA SER A 151 -7.59 16.85 -0.38
C SER A 151 -8.69 17.67 0.24
N GLY A 152 -8.45 18.98 0.39
CA GLY A 152 -9.39 19.94 0.95
C GLY A 152 -10.78 20.01 0.31
N SER A 153 -11.10 19.21 -0.73
CA SER A 153 -12.38 19.27 -1.44
C SER A 153 -12.76 17.99 -2.21
N TRP A 154 -11.89 16.98 -2.30
CA TRP A 154 -12.13 15.73 -3.04
C TRP A 154 -11.01 14.70 -2.79
N THR A 155 -11.27 13.43 -3.11
CA THR A 155 -10.28 12.36 -3.03
C THR A 155 -9.65 12.08 -4.40
N LYS A 156 -8.32 12.03 -4.45
CA LYS A 156 -7.53 11.76 -5.65
C LYS A 156 -7.13 10.29 -5.74
N LEU A 157 -7.01 9.81 -6.98
CA LEU A 157 -6.42 8.51 -7.28
C LEU A 157 -4.90 8.55 -7.04
N PHE A 158 -4.40 7.55 -6.34
CA PHE A 158 -3.00 7.17 -6.34
C PHE A 158 -2.81 5.94 -7.23
N SER A 159 -1.79 5.96 -8.07
CA SER A 159 -1.36 4.79 -8.84
C SER A 159 0.16 4.78 -8.93
N TYR A 160 0.71 3.61 -9.19
CA TYR A 160 2.15 3.44 -9.30
C TYR A 160 2.47 2.42 -10.40
N SER A 161 3.33 2.79 -11.34
CA SER A 161 3.80 1.89 -12.38
C SER A 161 5.27 2.16 -12.67
N LYS A 162 6.10 1.13 -12.60
CA LYS A 162 7.55 1.23 -12.81
C LYS A 162 8.12 -0.09 -13.33
N SER A 163 9.14 0.03 -14.16
CA SER A 163 9.96 -1.08 -14.66
C SER A 163 11.43 -0.68 -14.55
N ASP A 164 12.17 -1.28 -13.61
CA ASP A 164 13.61 -1.07 -13.47
C ASP A 164 14.33 -2.27 -12.82
N THR A 165 15.65 -2.20 -12.70
CA THR A 165 16.49 -3.27 -12.13
C THR A 165 16.69 -3.17 -10.62
N GLY A 166 16.24 -2.08 -10.00
CA GLY A 166 16.47 -1.71 -8.60
C GLY A 166 15.37 -2.16 -7.64
N PHE A 167 14.59 -3.18 -8.01
CA PHE A 167 13.51 -3.69 -7.17
C PHE A 167 14.03 -4.37 -5.89
N LEU A 168 13.48 -3.95 -4.74
CA LEU A 168 13.55 -4.61 -3.46
C LEU A 168 12.16 -4.58 -2.83
N TYR A 169 11.68 -5.72 -2.36
CA TYR A 169 10.53 -5.78 -1.48
C TYR A 169 10.82 -6.74 -0.32
N GLU A 170 10.78 -6.21 0.89
CA GLU A 170 10.93 -6.96 2.13
C GLU A 170 9.64 -6.89 2.91
N PHE A 171 9.25 -8.00 3.53
CA PHE A 171 8.07 -8.00 4.39
C PHE A 171 8.16 -9.02 5.51
N VAL A 172 7.49 -8.71 6.62
CA VAL A 172 7.21 -9.64 7.72
C VAL A 172 5.70 -9.66 7.93
N MET A 173 5.11 -10.85 7.91
CA MET A 173 3.70 -11.07 8.26
C MET A 173 3.59 -11.97 9.48
N VAL A 174 2.74 -11.58 10.43
CA VAL A 174 2.35 -12.41 11.59
C VAL A 174 0.85 -12.64 11.49
N GLY A 175 0.45 -13.89 11.21
CA GLY A 175 -0.90 -14.19 10.75
C GLY A 175 -1.16 -13.53 9.39
N SER A 176 -2.26 -12.78 9.28
CA SER A 176 -2.60 -11.97 8.09
C SER A 176 -2.10 -10.52 8.18
N LYS A 177 -1.43 -10.13 9.27
CA LYS A 177 -1.05 -8.72 9.50
C LYS A 177 0.39 -8.46 9.11
N LEU A 178 0.60 -7.44 8.29
CA LEU A 178 1.93 -6.93 7.97
C LEU A 178 2.49 -6.21 9.20
N LYS A 179 3.69 -6.59 9.64
CA LYS A 179 4.42 -5.94 10.76
C LYS A 179 5.60 -5.10 10.28
N TYR A 180 6.10 -5.44 9.12
CA TYR A 180 7.18 -4.75 8.46
C TYR A 180 6.98 -4.86 6.96
N ALA A 181 7.21 -3.78 6.25
CA ALA A 181 7.36 -3.77 4.81
C ALA A 181 8.39 -2.74 4.42
N LYS A 182 9.20 -3.07 3.42
CA LYS A 182 10.15 -2.15 2.80
C LYS A 182 10.13 -2.38 1.30
N TYR A 183 9.75 -1.35 0.56
CA TYR A 183 9.67 -1.33 -0.88
C TYR A 183 10.68 -0.32 -1.42
N GLU A 184 11.59 -0.75 -2.28
CA GLU A 184 12.45 0.13 -3.06
C GLU A 184 12.32 -0.23 -4.54
N HIS A 185 12.13 0.76 -5.41
CA HIS A 185 12.08 0.55 -6.84
C HIS A 185 12.44 1.87 -7.55
N GLY A 186 13.63 1.90 -8.15
CA GLY A 186 14.24 3.11 -8.68
C GLY A 186 14.60 4.12 -7.58
N ASP A 187 14.04 5.33 -7.69
CA ASP A 187 14.26 6.48 -6.79
C ASP A 187 13.22 6.58 -5.66
N ILE A 188 12.37 5.56 -5.55
CA ILE A 188 11.27 5.50 -4.59
C ILE A 188 11.58 4.46 -3.53
N HIS A 189 11.39 4.83 -2.28
CA HIS A 189 11.45 3.94 -1.13
C HIS A 189 10.28 4.22 -0.20
N TYR A 190 9.49 3.20 0.08
CA TYR A 190 8.47 3.22 1.13
C TYR A 190 8.78 2.17 2.16
N SER A 191 8.62 2.49 3.43
CA SER A 191 8.68 1.48 4.48
C SER A 191 7.63 1.72 5.54
N PHE A 192 7.17 0.61 6.09
CA PHE A 192 6.26 0.54 7.20
C PHE A 192 6.86 -0.40 8.24
N GLU A 193 6.85 0.01 9.51
CA GLU A 193 7.34 -0.80 10.60
C GLU A 193 6.48 -0.60 11.84
N LYS A 194 5.93 -1.69 12.39
CA LYS A 194 5.37 -1.71 13.74
C LYS A 194 6.41 -2.29 14.70
N LYS A 195 6.92 -1.47 15.63
CA LYS A 195 7.96 -1.86 16.60
C LYS A 195 7.65 -1.34 18.00
N ALA A 196 7.49 -2.26 18.97
CA ALA A 196 7.32 -1.93 20.39
C ALA A 196 6.25 -0.85 20.65
N GLY A 197 5.09 -0.97 19.99
CA GLY A 197 4.00 0.02 20.08
C GLY A 197 4.19 1.27 19.22
N ASN A 198 5.28 1.42 18.48
CA ASN A 198 5.45 2.52 17.53
C ASN A 198 5.09 2.07 16.12
N TRP A 199 4.41 2.93 15.39
CA TRP A 199 4.11 2.80 13.97
C TRP A 199 4.96 3.82 13.22
N ILE A 200 5.89 3.33 12.41
CA ILE A 200 6.85 4.15 11.67
C ILE A 200 6.58 3.97 10.18
N TYR A 201 6.35 5.09 9.50
CA TYR A 201 6.12 5.15 8.06
C TYR A 201 7.19 6.03 7.44
N THR A 202 7.95 5.50 6.50
CA THR A 202 8.95 6.26 5.75
C THR A 202 8.59 6.29 4.28
N SER A 203 8.68 7.48 3.68
CA SER A 203 8.55 7.67 2.24
C SER A 203 9.74 8.48 1.76
N LYS A 204 10.43 8.00 0.73
CA LYS A 204 11.47 8.73 0.04
C LYS A 204 11.18 8.71 -1.45
N LYS A 205 11.13 9.88 -2.07
CA LYS A 205 10.95 10.07 -3.51
C LYS A 205 12.01 11.05 -4.00
N GLY A 206 12.96 10.56 -4.80
CA GLY A 206 14.12 11.36 -5.20
C GLY A 206 14.91 11.85 -3.98
N SER A 207 15.05 13.17 -3.83
CA SER A 207 15.75 13.80 -2.70
C SER A 207 14.88 14.02 -1.46
N GLU A 208 13.56 13.91 -1.57
CA GLU A 208 12.66 14.16 -0.45
C GLU A 208 12.47 12.90 0.39
N THR A 209 12.56 13.02 1.71
CA THR A 209 12.28 11.95 2.67
C THR A 209 11.29 12.45 3.71
N TYR A 210 10.26 11.67 3.96
CA TYR A 210 9.25 11.87 4.99
C TYR A 210 9.31 10.71 5.96
N VAL A 211 9.24 11.01 7.27
CA VAL A 211 9.09 10.00 8.32
C VAL A 211 7.94 10.42 9.22
N VAL A 212 6.92 9.57 9.30
CA VAL A 212 5.81 9.68 10.25
C VAL A 212 6.04 8.65 11.35
N ASN A 213 5.93 9.07 12.61
CA ASN A 213 5.96 8.18 13.75
C ASN A 213 4.69 8.38 14.59
N HIS A 214 4.06 7.29 14.98
CA HIS A 214 2.97 7.28 15.96
C HIS A 214 3.31 6.31 17.09
N ASP A 215 3.52 6.84 18.29
CA ASP A 215 3.73 6.06 19.51
C ASP A 215 2.38 5.71 20.15
N GLU A 216 1.97 4.45 20.05
CA GLU A 216 0.70 3.92 20.59
C GLU A 216 0.60 4.03 22.12
N ASN A 217 1.71 4.20 22.84
CA ASN A 217 1.65 4.32 24.30
C ASN A 217 1.39 5.76 24.73
N SER A 218 2.08 6.72 24.11
CA SER A 218 1.93 8.14 24.43
C SER A 218 0.87 8.85 23.56
N GLN A 219 0.36 8.17 22.53
CA GLN A 219 -0.44 8.72 21.43
C GLN A 219 0.28 9.85 20.67
N ARG A 220 1.60 10.01 20.85
CA ARG A 220 2.35 11.09 20.21
C ARG A 220 2.53 10.79 18.74
N VAL A 221 2.23 11.78 17.90
CA VAL A 221 2.44 11.74 16.46
C VAL A 221 3.48 12.78 16.06
N THR A 222 4.45 12.37 15.24
CA THR A 222 5.42 13.28 14.64
C THR A 222 5.53 13.04 13.15
N MET A 223 5.79 14.12 12.40
CA MET A 223 6.21 14.04 11.00
C MET A 223 7.49 14.84 10.84
N SER A 224 8.41 14.31 10.05
CA SER A 224 9.62 15.01 9.63
C SER A 224 9.78 14.96 8.12
N LYS A 225 10.35 16.03 7.55
CA LYS A 225 10.76 16.14 6.15
C LYS A 225 12.25 16.40 6.09
N ASN A 226 12.99 15.55 5.39
CA ASN A 226 14.45 15.61 5.23
C ASN A 226 15.19 15.72 6.58
N GLY A 227 14.71 14.96 7.58
CA GLY A 227 15.25 14.95 8.94
C GLY A 227 14.85 16.15 9.80
N LYS A 228 14.13 17.14 9.27
CA LYS A 228 13.59 18.27 10.04
C LYS A 228 12.16 17.98 10.44
N GLN A 229 11.86 18.08 11.72
CA GLN A 229 10.51 17.89 12.22
C GLN A 229 9.58 19.00 11.68
N THR A 230 8.48 18.61 11.06
CA THR A 230 7.46 19.50 10.47
C THR A 230 6.15 19.48 11.23
N LEU A 231 5.88 18.41 11.98
CA LEU A 231 4.67 18.22 12.77
C LEU A 231 4.97 17.56 14.11
N THR A 232 4.33 18.06 15.16
CA THR A 232 4.16 17.36 16.44
C THR A 232 2.70 17.48 16.84
N GLY A 233 2.07 16.36 17.17
CA GLY A 233 0.72 16.36 17.72
C GLY A 233 0.48 15.16 18.61
N ASN A 234 -0.73 15.09 19.12
CA ASN A 234 -1.23 13.92 19.84
C ASN A 234 -2.43 13.37 19.07
N TYR A 235 -2.45 12.05 18.88
CA TYR A 235 -3.57 11.34 18.31
C TYR A 235 -4.68 11.20 19.35
N ASN A 236 -5.92 11.46 18.94
CA ASN A 236 -7.11 11.37 19.74
C ASN A 236 -7.90 10.13 19.33
N ILE A 237 -7.87 9.10 20.17
CA ILE A 237 -8.52 7.82 19.88
C ILE A 237 -10.06 7.91 19.81
N SER A 238 -10.67 8.90 20.45
CA SER A 238 -12.13 9.04 20.48
C SER A 238 -12.74 9.50 19.17
N ASP A 239 -11.98 10.21 18.35
CA ASP A 239 -12.46 10.84 17.11
C ASP A 239 -11.53 10.65 15.92
N ASP A 240 -10.48 9.84 16.04
CA ASP A 240 -9.47 9.57 15.01
C ASP A 240 -8.83 10.86 14.44
N THR A 241 -8.55 11.84 15.29
CA THR A 241 -7.91 13.10 14.88
C THR A 241 -6.48 13.23 15.43
N VAL A 242 -5.72 14.19 14.90
CA VAL A 242 -4.45 14.61 15.47
C VAL A 242 -4.55 16.07 15.88
N SER A 243 -4.38 16.35 17.17
CA SER A 243 -4.23 17.72 17.66
C SER A 243 -2.78 18.17 17.51
N VAL A 244 -2.53 19.06 16.56
CA VAL A 244 -1.20 19.63 16.30
C VAL A 244 -0.95 20.80 17.24
N ASN A 245 0.20 20.80 17.92
CA ASN A 245 0.68 21.91 18.75
C ASN A 245 1.42 22.98 17.92
#